data_AF-A0AAV2PLW4-F1
#
_entry.id   AF-A0AAV2PLW4-F1
#
_cell.length_a   1.000
_cell.length_b   1.000
_cell.length_c   1.000
_cell.angle_alpha   90.00
_cell.angle_beta   90.00
_cell.angle_gamma   90.00
#
_symmetry.space_group_name_H-M   'P 1'
#
loop_
_entity.id
_entity.type
_entity.pdbx_description
1 polymer ?
#
loop_
_entity_poly.entity_id
_entity_poly.type
_entity_poly.pdbx_seq_one_letter_code
_entity_poly.pdbx_strand_id
1 'polypeptide(L)'
;MDAYGGGMHLQGTFYILRKRCKVTLTDLGISWEPEGTPDLCHHVSASELVGCWVCPKASLGCCVYSEDSSDNRENRNSSRPSSVGVGGCRHSTGGAAGVGEGLSLEYCQRGSGHALWKLRQVALLHAAQEVVLAWHHAIWALINGLSQRPRKLLVIINPFGGKKKAARIYRKKVEPIFRRAAIQTHVIQTTHRGHGREIVEESSATVGIDGVVVVGGDGLVNEVVTGLLSHASQLAGIDADNPNANLPSTAIRVGIIPGGSTDATCHGTHGTSDVVTAALHIVMGDSRNVDVAAVHSEGRLQRVATTMCSYGYFGDLLKTSDRWRKLGPSRYLLAGLVQIMKNKTYEGQVRVVTPEQSLAQPDDKNNCTEHCTVCDTAAKDNPKPGQCLQYTGRWSVVTGAVASCACRLTPKGVSPAAHLGDGCADLLMVEGGSRFRMISYLYKTSTGNAFGLNHVRVQRVKELQFIPKTTTSNSAWNCDGEQMEEPHLFLKNKCSCEKLFMSRI
;
A
#
# COMPACT_ATOMS: atom_id res chain seq x y z
N MET A 1 -22.50 -4.64 -39.19
CA MET A 1 -21.38 -4.26 -40.07
C MET A 1 -20.53 -3.29 -39.28
N ASP A 2 -19.63 -3.82 -38.46
CA ASP A 2 -18.65 -3.02 -37.72
C ASP A 2 -17.31 -3.16 -38.44
N ALA A 3 -16.79 -2.02 -38.86
CA ALA A 3 -15.61 -1.89 -39.68
C ALA A 3 -14.34 -1.96 -38.80
N TYR A 4 -13.44 -2.89 -39.14
CA TYR A 4 -11.99 -2.87 -38.90
C TYR A 4 -11.48 -2.58 -37.47
N GLY A 5 -11.58 -3.58 -36.60
CA GLY A 5 -10.76 -3.69 -35.38
C GLY A 5 -9.54 -4.59 -35.61
N GLY A 6 -8.54 -4.14 -36.36
CA GLY A 6 -7.25 -4.82 -36.42
C GLY A 6 -6.47 -4.51 -35.14
N GLY A 7 -6.57 -5.37 -34.12
CA GLY A 7 -5.76 -5.25 -32.90
C GLY A 7 -4.27 -5.24 -33.21
N MET A 8 -3.46 -4.60 -32.36
CA MET A 8 -2.01 -4.56 -32.57
C MET A 8 -1.48 -5.99 -32.61
N HIS A 9 -0.81 -6.36 -33.70
CA HIS A 9 -0.17 -7.66 -33.85
C HIS A 9 1.10 -7.53 -34.68
N LEU A 10 2.24 -7.42 -34.00
CA LEU A 10 3.56 -7.29 -34.62
C LEU A 10 4.38 -8.54 -34.33
N GLN A 11 4.94 -9.15 -35.36
CA GLN A 11 5.86 -10.29 -35.23
C GLN A 11 7.21 -9.92 -35.84
N GLY A 12 8.28 -10.37 -35.20
CA GLY A 12 9.64 -10.11 -35.62
C GLY A 12 10.61 -11.10 -35.00
N THR A 13 11.85 -11.07 -35.46
CA THR A 13 12.90 -11.96 -34.96
C THR A 13 14.01 -11.14 -34.35
N PHE A 14 14.35 -11.37 -33.09
CA PHE A 14 15.39 -10.65 -32.37
C PHE A 14 16.39 -11.63 -31.76
N TYR A 15 17.61 -11.16 -31.50
CA TYR A 15 18.54 -11.88 -30.64
C TYR A 15 18.32 -11.49 -29.19
N ILE A 16 18.00 -12.46 -28.34
CA ILE A 16 17.83 -12.31 -26.89
C ILE A 16 18.76 -13.32 -26.22
N LEU A 17 19.65 -12.86 -25.33
CA LEU A 17 20.64 -13.73 -24.65
C LEU A 17 21.41 -14.65 -25.61
N ARG A 18 21.85 -14.11 -26.77
CA ARG A 18 22.56 -14.83 -27.86
C ARG A 18 21.75 -15.90 -28.59
N LYS A 19 20.44 -16.02 -28.33
CA LYS A 19 19.55 -16.92 -29.05
C LYS A 19 18.66 -16.12 -29.99
N ARG A 20 18.42 -16.66 -31.18
CA ARG A 20 17.44 -16.11 -32.11
C ARG A 20 16.04 -16.45 -31.60
N CYS A 21 15.22 -15.45 -31.38
CA CYS A 21 13.89 -15.59 -30.79
C CYS A 21 12.83 -14.98 -31.70
N LYS A 22 11.70 -15.69 -31.85
CA LYS A 22 10.47 -15.11 -32.39
C LYS A 22 9.85 -14.24 -31.32
N VAL A 23 9.65 -12.96 -31.60
CA VAL A 23 9.04 -11.98 -30.70
C VAL A 23 7.68 -11.58 -31.26
N THR A 24 6.66 -11.56 -30.40
CA THR A 24 5.30 -11.16 -30.75
C THR A 24 4.85 -10.05 -29.79
N LEU A 25 4.35 -8.95 -30.33
CA LEU A 25 3.74 -7.86 -29.60
C LEU A 25 2.26 -7.78 -29.96
N THR A 26 1.40 -7.81 -28.94
CA THR A 26 -0.05 -7.66 -29.07
C THR A 26 -0.60 -6.62 -28.10
N ASP A 27 -1.89 -6.31 -28.21
CA ASP A 27 -2.58 -5.45 -27.23
C ASP A 27 -2.53 -6.02 -25.79
N LEU A 28 -2.29 -7.33 -25.65
CA LEU A 28 -2.21 -8.00 -24.35
C LEU A 28 -0.79 -7.96 -23.75
N GLY A 29 0.24 -7.70 -24.55
CA GLY A 29 1.62 -7.67 -24.07
C GLY A 29 2.64 -8.13 -25.11
N ILE A 30 3.81 -8.52 -24.64
CA ILE A 30 4.92 -8.98 -25.48
C ILE A 30 5.35 -10.38 -25.06
N SER A 31 5.62 -11.24 -26.03
CA SER A 31 6.20 -12.56 -25.80
C SER A 31 7.41 -12.81 -26.68
N TRP A 32 8.31 -13.68 -26.22
CA TRP A 32 9.42 -14.16 -27.01
C TRP A 32 9.70 -15.63 -26.78
N GLU A 33 10.05 -16.33 -27.86
CA GLU A 33 10.27 -17.77 -27.90
C GLU A 33 11.58 -18.07 -28.64
N PRO A 34 12.55 -18.78 -28.03
CA PRO A 34 13.78 -19.15 -28.72
C PRO A 34 13.50 -20.17 -29.83
N GLU A 35 14.05 -19.93 -31.03
CA GLU A 35 13.93 -20.85 -32.15
C GLU A 35 14.54 -22.22 -31.79
N GLY A 36 13.79 -23.30 -32.01
CA GLY A 36 14.21 -24.67 -31.70
C GLY A 36 13.92 -25.16 -30.28
N THR A 37 13.42 -24.30 -29.37
CA THR A 37 12.95 -24.70 -28.03
C THR A 37 11.64 -23.97 -27.67
N PRO A 38 10.50 -24.33 -28.31
CA PRO A 38 9.23 -23.63 -28.16
C PRO A 38 8.67 -23.64 -26.74
N ASP A 39 9.02 -24.66 -25.94
CA ASP A 39 8.55 -24.83 -24.56
C ASP A 39 9.08 -23.74 -23.58
N LEU A 40 10.01 -22.88 -24.03
CA LEU A 40 10.57 -21.77 -23.24
C LEU A 40 9.99 -20.40 -23.65
N CYS A 41 8.71 -20.36 -24.00
CA CYS A 41 8.02 -19.10 -24.29
C CYS A 41 7.92 -18.22 -23.04
N HIS A 42 8.42 -16.99 -23.14
CA HIS A 42 8.29 -15.97 -22.12
C HIS A 42 7.20 -14.99 -22.54
N HIS A 43 6.29 -14.67 -21.61
CA HIS A 43 5.23 -13.70 -21.83
C HIS A 43 5.25 -12.63 -20.73
N VAL A 44 5.02 -11.39 -21.14
CA VAL A 44 4.92 -10.22 -20.27
C VAL A 44 3.67 -9.45 -20.67
N SER A 45 2.76 -9.27 -19.71
CA SER A 45 1.50 -8.56 -19.95
C SER A 45 1.76 -7.08 -20.23
N ALA A 46 0.91 -6.43 -21.02
CA ALA A 46 1.04 -5.01 -21.35
C ALA A 46 1.14 -4.13 -20.09
N SER A 47 0.30 -4.40 -19.09
CA SER A 47 0.31 -3.70 -17.80
C SER A 47 1.57 -3.91 -16.96
N GLU A 48 2.32 -4.98 -17.22
CA GLU A 48 3.57 -5.30 -16.50
C GLU A 48 4.80 -4.66 -17.17
N LEU A 49 4.65 -4.07 -18.36
CA LEU A 49 5.72 -3.34 -19.01
C LEU A 49 6.03 -2.05 -18.24
N VAL A 50 7.30 -1.81 -17.93
CA VAL A 50 7.74 -0.60 -17.23
C VAL A 50 8.30 0.42 -18.23
N GLY A 51 9.06 0.01 -19.23
CA GLY A 51 9.60 0.96 -20.19
C GLY A 51 10.39 0.28 -21.30
N CYS A 52 10.69 1.05 -22.35
CA CYS A 52 11.52 0.59 -23.45
C CYS A 52 12.47 1.71 -23.90
N TRP A 53 13.73 1.39 -24.17
CA TRP A 53 14.74 2.35 -24.65
C TRP A 53 15.60 1.76 -25.76
N VAL A 54 15.98 2.62 -26.70
CA VAL A 54 16.97 2.28 -27.71
C VAL A 54 18.36 2.30 -27.08
N CYS A 55 19.15 1.25 -27.34
CA CYS A 55 20.51 1.07 -26.84
C CYS A 55 21.51 1.12 -28.01
N PRO A 56 22.34 2.18 -28.13
CA PRO A 56 23.26 2.38 -29.25
C PRO A 56 24.48 1.45 -29.26
N LYS A 57 24.79 0.82 -28.12
CA LYS A 57 25.90 -0.12 -27.98
C LYS A 57 25.38 -1.31 -27.21
N ALA A 58 24.68 -2.20 -27.90
CA ALA A 58 24.28 -3.47 -27.36
C ALA A 58 25.51 -4.35 -27.11
N SER A 59 26.29 -4.04 -26.07
CA SER A 59 27.19 -5.03 -25.54
C SER A 59 26.33 -6.14 -24.96
N LEU A 60 26.77 -7.38 -25.13
CA LEU A 60 26.25 -8.53 -24.38
C LEU A 60 26.35 -8.35 -22.84
N GLY A 61 26.99 -7.27 -22.40
CA GLY A 61 27.06 -6.75 -21.03
C GLY A 61 26.14 -5.57 -20.74
N CYS A 62 25.06 -5.33 -21.52
CA CYS A 62 23.86 -4.64 -21.01
C CYS A 62 23.18 -5.52 -19.94
N CYS A 63 23.96 -5.82 -18.90
CA CYS A 63 23.60 -6.54 -17.71
C CYS A 63 23.25 -5.51 -16.65
N VAL A 64 22.07 -5.70 -16.09
CA VAL A 64 21.48 -4.99 -14.95
C VAL A 64 22.45 -4.90 -13.77
N TYR A 65 22.49 -3.74 -13.10
CA TYR A 65 22.92 -3.64 -11.71
C TYR A 65 21.99 -4.50 -10.84
N SER A 66 22.46 -5.68 -10.39
CA SER A 66 21.89 -6.34 -9.23
C SER A 66 22.48 -5.71 -7.96
N GLU A 67 21.75 -4.81 -7.29
CA GLU A 67 22.09 -4.50 -5.89
C GLU A 67 21.57 -5.62 -4.99
N ASP A 68 22.27 -6.76 -5.00
CA ASP A 68 22.33 -7.65 -3.84
C ASP A 68 23.70 -7.44 -3.18
N SER A 69 23.75 -6.56 -2.19
CA SER A 69 24.73 -6.65 -1.11
C SER A 69 24.07 -6.20 0.20
N SER A 70 23.39 -7.16 0.81
CA SER A 70 23.34 -7.23 2.25
C SER A 70 24.74 -7.55 2.76
N ASP A 71 25.51 -6.53 3.16
CA ASP A 71 26.48 -6.77 4.23
C ASP A 71 26.64 -5.53 5.13
N ASN A 72 26.30 -5.76 6.39
CA ASN A 72 26.34 -4.82 7.49
C ASN A 72 27.71 -4.98 8.16
N ARG A 73 28.69 -4.12 7.87
CA ARG A 73 29.81 -3.86 8.78
C ARG A 73 30.19 -2.39 8.77
N GLU A 74 29.88 -1.72 9.88
CA GLU A 74 30.39 -0.41 10.22
C GLU A 74 31.82 -0.49 10.77
N ASN A 75 32.59 0.56 10.45
CA ASN A 75 33.82 1.10 11.07
C ASN A 75 35.18 0.47 10.76
N ARG A 76 36.06 1.23 10.09
CA ARG A 76 36.96 2.23 10.73
C ARG A 76 37.69 3.13 9.71
N ASN A 77 37.80 4.41 10.07
CA ASN A 77 38.78 5.45 9.71
C ASN A 77 39.66 5.30 8.46
N SER A 78 39.59 6.27 7.54
CA SER A 78 40.68 7.25 7.33
C SER A 78 40.33 8.28 6.25
N SER A 79 40.99 9.43 6.39
CA SER A 79 40.83 10.73 5.76
C SER A 79 41.44 10.88 4.35
N ARG A 80 40.73 11.56 3.43
CA ARG A 80 41.15 12.73 2.58
C ARG A 80 40.40 12.79 1.24
N PRO A 81 40.33 13.99 0.59
CA PRO A 81 39.35 14.29 -0.45
C PRO A 81 39.95 14.15 -1.87
N SER A 82 39.14 13.75 -2.87
CA SER A 82 39.50 13.94 -4.28
C SER A 82 38.33 13.74 -5.26
N SER A 83 38.03 14.84 -5.96
CA SER A 83 37.71 14.96 -7.39
C SER A 83 36.63 14.08 -8.05
N VAL A 84 35.64 14.78 -8.60
CA VAL A 84 34.73 14.39 -9.68
C VAL A 84 35.52 13.76 -10.84
N GLY A 85 35.14 12.54 -11.23
CA GLY A 85 35.70 11.84 -12.37
C GLY A 85 34.62 11.01 -13.08
N VAL A 86 34.27 11.45 -14.30
CA VAL A 86 33.45 10.72 -15.26
C VAL A 86 34.26 9.48 -15.71
N GLY A 87 33.89 8.30 -15.22
CA GLY A 87 34.61 7.06 -15.48
C GLY A 87 34.17 6.39 -16.79
N GLY A 88 35.03 6.49 -17.82
CA GLY A 88 34.90 5.75 -19.07
C GLY A 88 35.25 4.26 -18.93
N CYS A 89 34.55 3.40 -19.68
CA CYS A 89 34.76 1.96 -19.71
C CYS A 89 36.07 1.59 -20.43
N ARG A 90 36.94 0.85 -19.74
CA ARG A 90 38.15 0.22 -20.31
C ARG A 90 37.80 -0.92 -21.26
N HIS A 91 38.56 -1.00 -22.34
CA HIS A 91 38.41 -1.95 -23.45
C HIS A 91 39.10 -3.29 -23.15
N SER A 92 38.46 -4.39 -23.54
CA SER A 92 39.12 -5.65 -23.86
C SER A 92 38.80 -6.01 -25.32
N THR A 93 39.85 -6.12 -26.11
CA THR A 93 39.81 -6.49 -27.53
C THR A 93 39.85 -8.00 -27.67
N GLY A 94 38.74 -8.60 -28.11
CA GLY A 94 38.64 -10.01 -28.48
C GLY A 94 37.34 -10.22 -29.27
N GLY A 95 37.47 -10.65 -30.53
CA GLY A 95 36.45 -10.54 -31.58
C GLY A 95 35.07 -11.14 -31.30
N ALA A 96 34.04 -10.42 -31.72
CA ALA A 96 32.70 -10.94 -32.04
C ALA A 96 32.05 -10.03 -33.09
N ALA A 97 31.47 -10.65 -34.11
CA ALA A 97 30.80 -10.02 -35.25
C ALA A 97 29.55 -9.22 -34.84
N GLY A 98 29.33 -8.08 -35.51
CA GLY A 98 28.05 -7.36 -35.58
C GLY A 98 27.69 -6.49 -34.37
N VAL A 99 28.10 -5.22 -34.37
CA VAL A 99 27.60 -4.20 -33.44
C VAL A 99 26.21 -3.75 -33.92
N GLY A 100 25.17 -4.48 -33.54
CA GLY A 100 23.77 -4.06 -33.77
C GLY A 100 23.30 -3.09 -32.69
N GLU A 101 22.38 -2.20 -33.05
CA GLU A 101 21.56 -1.48 -32.07
C GLU A 101 20.52 -2.43 -31.44
N GLY A 102 20.03 -2.10 -30.25
CA GLY A 102 19.07 -2.97 -29.55
C GLY A 102 18.02 -2.21 -28.77
N LEU A 103 16.94 -2.89 -28.39
CA LEU A 103 15.95 -2.40 -27.44
C LEU A 103 16.21 -2.98 -26.07
N SER A 104 16.23 -2.13 -25.06
CA SER A 104 16.14 -2.54 -23.67
C SER A 104 14.68 -2.46 -23.25
N LEU A 105 14.08 -3.60 -22.94
CA LEU A 105 12.74 -3.71 -22.40
C LEU A 105 12.80 -3.95 -20.89
N GLU A 106 12.16 -3.11 -20.10
CA GLU A 106 11.97 -3.32 -18.66
C GLU A 106 10.54 -3.71 -18.33
N TYR A 107 10.39 -4.66 -17.41
CA TYR A 107 9.10 -5.21 -17.03
C TYR A 107 9.07 -5.73 -15.59
N CYS A 108 7.87 -5.82 -15.03
CA CYS A 108 7.58 -6.42 -13.74
C CYS A 108 7.57 -7.95 -13.86
N GLN A 109 8.25 -8.63 -12.95
CA GLN A 109 8.19 -10.09 -12.82
C GLN A 109 7.79 -10.46 -11.40
N ARG A 110 6.89 -11.45 -11.27
CA ARG A 110 6.58 -12.06 -9.97
C ARG A 110 7.84 -12.60 -9.31
N GLY A 111 8.06 -12.18 -8.07
CA GLY A 111 9.13 -12.63 -7.20
C GLY A 111 8.65 -13.71 -6.23
N SER A 112 9.43 -13.93 -5.18
CA SER A 112 9.14 -14.89 -4.11
C SER A 112 9.47 -14.28 -2.74
N GLY A 113 8.81 -14.80 -1.70
CA GLY A 113 8.98 -14.31 -0.33
C GLY A 113 8.45 -12.89 -0.16
N HIS A 114 9.25 -12.00 0.43
CA HIS A 114 8.82 -10.62 0.74
C HIS A 114 8.82 -9.66 -0.47
N ALA A 115 9.62 -9.93 -1.50
CA ALA A 115 9.65 -9.12 -2.72
C ALA A 115 8.73 -9.76 -3.76
N LEU A 116 7.44 -9.44 -3.69
CA LEU A 116 6.42 -10.04 -4.56
C LEU A 116 6.60 -9.65 -6.02
N TRP A 117 7.19 -8.49 -6.29
CA TRP A 117 7.48 -8.01 -7.63
C TRP A 117 8.93 -7.53 -7.75
N LYS A 118 9.56 -7.86 -8.86
CA LYS A 118 10.92 -7.46 -9.21
C LYS A 118 10.92 -6.77 -10.56
N LEU A 119 11.77 -5.77 -10.70
CA LEU A 119 12.04 -5.15 -11.99
C LEU A 119 13.06 -6.00 -12.75
N ARG A 120 12.72 -6.38 -13.97
CA ARG A 120 13.59 -7.12 -14.90
C ARG A 120 13.83 -6.30 -16.15
N GLN A 121 14.91 -6.64 -16.83
CA GLN A 121 15.30 -6.04 -18.09
C GLN A 121 15.72 -7.15 -19.05
N VAL A 122 15.36 -7.02 -20.31
CA VAL A 122 15.81 -7.88 -21.40
C VAL A 122 16.21 -7.04 -22.61
N ALA A 123 17.29 -7.43 -23.27
CA ALA A 123 17.77 -6.78 -24.49
C ALA A 123 17.29 -7.55 -25.72
N LEU A 124 16.60 -6.87 -26.64
CA LEU A 124 16.17 -7.37 -27.94
C LEU A 124 17.08 -6.76 -29.00
N LEU A 125 17.97 -7.54 -29.59
CA LEU A 125 18.96 -7.05 -30.54
C LEU A 125 18.55 -7.34 -31.99
N HIS A 126 18.74 -6.36 -32.87
CA HIS A 126 18.41 -6.48 -34.29
C HIS A 126 19.47 -5.78 -35.16
N ALA A 127 19.75 -6.31 -36.35
CA ALA A 127 20.76 -5.72 -37.24
C ALA A 127 20.28 -4.43 -37.91
N ALA A 128 18.98 -4.35 -38.21
CA ALA A 128 18.33 -3.20 -38.83
C ALA A 128 17.80 -2.22 -37.78
N GLN A 129 18.27 -0.96 -37.82
CA GLN A 129 17.90 0.10 -36.88
C GLN A 129 16.44 0.53 -37.02
N GLU A 130 15.91 0.55 -38.23
CA GLU A 130 14.51 0.87 -38.53
C GLU A 130 13.54 -0.09 -37.83
N VAL A 131 13.91 -1.37 -37.69
CA VAL A 131 13.12 -2.36 -36.93
C VAL A 131 13.18 -2.05 -35.43
N VAL A 132 14.36 -1.74 -34.89
CA VAL A 132 14.53 -1.33 -33.49
C VAL A 132 13.63 -0.12 -33.17
N LEU A 133 13.68 0.91 -34.00
CA LEU A 133 12.87 2.13 -33.81
C LEU A 133 11.37 1.85 -33.95
N ALA A 134 10.94 1.07 -34.95
CA ALA A 134 9.54 0.70 -35.13
C ALA A 134 8.97 -0.04 -33.91
N TRP A 135 9.73 -1.00 -33.37
CA TRP A 135 9.34 -1.75 -32.17
C TRP A 135 9.35 -0.89 -30.91
N HIS A 136 10.33 0.01 -30.76
CA HIS A 136 10.33 0.99 -29.68
C HIS A 136 9.04 1.83 -29.68
N HIS A 137 8.65 2.35 -30.85
CA HIS A 137 7.43 3.13 -31.00
C HIS A 137 6.18 2.30 -30.72
N ALA A 138 6.10 1.06 -31.22
CA ALA A 138 4.97 0.17 -30.98
C ALA A 138 4.80 -0.17 -29.48
N ILE A 139 5.90 -0.46 -28.78
CA ILE A 139 5.87 -0.75 -27.33
C ILE A 139 5.44 0.49 -26.55
N TRP A 140 5.94 1.69 -26.90
CA TRP A 140 5.48 2.92 -26.24
C TRP A 140 4.04 3.28 -26.59
N ALA A 141 3.56 3.00 -27.80
CA ALA A 141 2.16 3.16 -28.15
C ALA A 141 1.27 2.27 -27.27
N LEU A 142 1.66 1.00 -27.06
CA LEU A 142 1.00 0.10 -26.13
C LEU A 142 1.00 0.64 -24.69
N ILE A 143 2.18 0.97 -24.15
CA ILE A 143 2.32 1.48 -22.78
C ILE A 143 1.50 2.76 -22.56
N ASN A 144 1.55 3.70 -23.51
CA ASN A 144 0.82 4.96 -23.42
C ASN A 144 -0.70 4.77 -23.62
N GLY A 145 -1.12 3.70 -24.29
CA GLY A 145 -2.53 3.31 -24.43
C GLY A 145 -3.15 2.77 -23.15
N LEU A 146 -2.35 2.41 -22.13
CA LEU A 146 -2.85 1.90 -20.85
C LEU A 146 -3.44 3.03 -20.00
N SER A 147 -4.76 3.17 -20.02
CA SER A 147 -5.49 4.21 -19.26
C SER A 147 -5.29 4.12 -17.74
N GLN A 148 -5.05 2.91 -17.22
CA GLN A 148 -4.84 2.71 -15.78
C GLN A 148 -3.46 3.18 -15.32
N ARG A 149 -2.48 3.29 -16.22
CA ARG A 149 -1.12 3.68 -15.84
C ARG A 149 -1.04 5.18 -15.51
N PRO A 150 -0.59 5.56 -14.30
CA PRO A 150 -0.47 6.97 -13.97
C PRO A 150 0.65 7.64 -14.79
N ARG A 151 0.45 8.91 -15.14
CA ARG A 151 1.41 9.75 -15.86
C ARG A 151 1.94 10.88 -14.99
N LYS A 152 1.11 11.42 -14.10
CA LYS A 152 1.45 12.54 -13.20
C LYS A 152 1.08 12.20 -11.77
N LEU A 153 2.06 12.22 -10.88
CA LEU A 153 1.87 11.90 -9.45
C LEU A 153 2.38 13.03 -8.56
N LEU A 154 1.57 13.39 -7.56
CA LEU A 154 2.03 14.19 -6.42
C LEU A 154 2.65 13.26 -5.39
N VAL A 155 3.90 13.48 -4.98
CA VAL A 155 4.61 12.66 -4.00
C VAL A 155 4.76 13.45 -2.71
N ILE A 156 4.14 12.98 -1.63
CA ILE A 156 4.21 13.59 -0.30
C ILE A 156 5.10 12.71 0.59
N ILE A 157 6.18 13.30 1.11
CA ILE A 157 7.20 12.57 1.88
C ILE A 157 7.23 13.10 3.31
N ASN A 158 7.16 12.22 4.31
CA ASN A 158 7.51 12.58 5.69
C ASN A 158 8.99 12.26 5.94
N PRO A 159 9.91 13.26 5.92
CA PRO A 159 11.34 13.01 6.09
C PRO A 159 11.69 12.50 7.50
N PHE A 160 10.83 12.73 8.49
CA PHE A 160 11.03 12.34 9.88
C PHE A 160 10.36 11.01 10.25
N GLY A 161 9.60 10.40 9.34
CA GLY A 161 8.93 9.12 9.56
C GLY A 161 9.91 7.98 9.84
N GLY A 162 9.52 7.08 10.75
CA GLY A 162 10.26 5.86 11.08
C GLY A 162 11.73 6.11 11.42
N LYS A 163 12.64 5.52 10.63
CA LYS A 163 14.11 5.65 10.78
C LYS A 163 14.69 6.90 10.09
N LYS A 164 13.87 7.90 9.74
CA LYS A 164 14.27 9.08 8.94
C LYS A 164 14.89 8.72 7.59
N LYS A 165 14.38 7.66 6.97
CA LYS A 165 14.88 7.12 5.70
C LYS A 165 13.96 7.40 4.51
N ALA A 166 12.73 7.88 4.72
CA ALA A 166 11.70 8.04 3.70
C ALA A 166 12.20 8.80 2.44
N ALA A 167 12.79 9.99 2.62
CA ALA A 167 13.34 10.78 1.51
C ALA A 167 14.44 10.03 0.73
N ARG A 168 15.29 9.27 1.44
CA ARG A 168 16.34 8.44 0.83
C ARG A 168 15.77 7.21 0.12
N ILE A 169 14.74 6.59 0.70
CA ILE A 169 14.01 5.47 0.10
C ILE A 169 13.43 5.91 -1.24
N TYR A 170 12.72 7.04 -1.26
CA TYR A 170 12.16 7.60 -2.49
C TYR A 170 13.27 7.83 -3.54
N ARG A 171 14.28 8.63 -3.22
CA ARG A 171 15.35 9.00 -4.16
C ARG A 171 16.11 7.80 -4.72
N LYS A 172 16.42 6.81 -3.87
CA LYS A 172 17.26 5.67 -4.28
C LYS A 172 16.48 4.53 -4.93
N LYS A 173 15.22 4.33 -4.55
CA LYS A 173 14.46 3.13 -4.96
C LYS A 173 13.23 3.44 -5.80
N VAL A 174 12.47 4.49 -5.47
CA VAL A 174 11.17 4.77 -6.10
C VAL A 174 11.31 5.72 -7.30
N GLU A 175 11.99 6.85 -7.12
CA GLU A 175 12.20 7.85 -8.17
C GLU A 175 12.82 7.25 -9.45
N PRO A 176 13.83 6.35 -9.39
CA PRO A 176 14.35 5.71 -10.60
C PRO A 176 13.32 4.84 -11.32
N ILE A 177 12.44 4.15 -10.59
CA ILE A 177 11.38 3.32 -11.16
C ILE A 177 10.36 4.21 -11.88
N PHE A 178 9.89 5.28 -11.21
CA PHE A 178 8.95 6.23 -11.80
C PHE A 178 9.53 6.93 -13.04
N ARG A 179 10.82 7.30 -13.02
CA ARG A 179 11.51 7.88 -14.18
C ARG A 179 11.57 6.91 -15.36
N ARG A 180 11.93 5.65 -15.11
CA ARG A 180 11.95 4.60 -16.16
C ARG A 180 10.55 4.33 -16.72
N ALA A 181 9.53 4.49 -15.88
CA ALA A 181 8.14 4.41 -16.26
C ALA A 181 7.58 5.66 -16.97
N ALA A 182 8.41 6.69 -17.22
CA ALA A 182 8.00 7.99 -17.77
C ALA A 182 6.87 8.68 -16.97
N ILE A 183 6.85 8.48 -15.65
CA ILE A 183 5.90 9.11 -14.74
C ILE A 183 6.49 10.43 -14.24
N GLN A 184 5.79 11.53 -14.51
CA GLN A 184 6.12 12.84 -13.97
C GLN A 184 5.75 12.89 -12.48
N THR A 185 6.66 13.39 -11.65
CA THR A 185 6.45 13.51 -10.21
C THR A 185 6.64 14.94 -9.74
N HIS A 186 5.72 15.44 -8.91
CA HIS A 186 5.89 16.66 -8.12
C HIS A 186 6.10 16.26 -6.66
N VAL A 187 7.23 16.64 -6.04
CA VAL A 187 7.61 16.11 -4.72
C VAL A 187 7.53 17.20 -3.66
N ILE A 188 6.77 16.96 -2.60
CA ILE A 188 6.63 17.84 -1.44
C ILE A 188 7.05 17.08 -0.18
N GLN A 189 7.86 17.71 0.67
CA GLN A 189 8.22 17.16 1.98
C GLN A 189 7.39 17.81 3.08
N THR A 190 6.85 16.99 3.98
CA THR A 190 6.09 17.52 5.11
C THR A 190 7.01 18.14 6.16
N THR A 191 6.54 19.20 6.82
CA THR A 191 7.33 19.99 7.79
C THR A 191 6.81 19.83 9.21
N HIS A 192 5.52 19.50 9.36
CA HIS A 192 4.85 19.34 10.64
C HIS A 192 3.69 18.33 10.53
N ARG A 193 3.12 17.95 11.67
CA ARG A 193 1.92 17.09 11.76
C ARG A 193 0.74 17.82 11.13
N GLY A 194 -0.04 17.14 10.29
CA GLY A 194 -1.18 17.73 9.59
C GLY A 194 -0.84 18.33 8.23
N HIS A 195 0.43 18.59 7.93
CA HIS A 195 0.82 19.19 6.65
C HIS A 195 0.46 18.30 5.44
N GLY A 196 0.44 16.97 5.60
CA GLY A 196 0.02 16.07 4.51
C GLY A 196 -1.43 16.28 4.10
N ARG A 197 -2.29 16.59 5.08
CA ARG A 197 -3.70 16.93 4.88
C ARG A 197 -3.84 18.29 4.20
N GLU A 198 -3.16 19.31 4.71
CA GLU A 198 -3.17 20.67 4.16
C GLU A 198 -2.78 20.71 2.68
N ILE A 199 -1.74 19.95 2.29
CA ILE A 199 -1.27 19.87 0.91
C ILE A 199 -2.37 19.40 -0.04
N VAL A 200 -3.15 18.37 0.33
CA VAL A 200 -4.17 17.79 -0.57
C VAL A 200 -5.52 18.51 -0.50
N GLU A 201 -5.76 19.27 0.56
CA GLU A 201 -6.92 20.17 0.66
C GLU A 201 -6.71 21.44 -0.17
N GLU A 202 -5.46 21.81 -0.47
CA GLU A 202 -5.16 22.89 -1.41
C GLU A 202 -5.68 22.54 -2.81
N SER A 203 -6.64 23.32 -3.31
CA SER A 203 -7.35 23.03 -4.57
C SER A 203 -6.45 22.96 -5.80
N SER A 204 -5.24 23.55 -5.74
CA SER A 204 -4.26 23.51 -6.83
C SER A 204 -3.50 22.17 -6.90
N ALA A 205 -3.31 21.50 -5.76
CA ALA A 205 -2.42 20.36 -5.63
C ALA A 205 -2.95 19.08 -6.28
N THR A 206 -4.28 18.98 -6.41
CA THR A 206 -5.00 17.81 -6.92
C THR A 206 -5.42 17.94 -8.38
N VAL A 207 -5.22 19.11 -9.00
CA VAL A 207 -5.63 19.37 -10.39
C VAL A 207 -4.66 18.75 -11.39
N GLY A 208 -5.19 17.93 -12.29
CA GLY A 208 -4.43 17.38 -13.42
C GLY A 208 -3.39 16.32 -13.04
N ILE A 209 -3.49 15.74 -11.84
CA ILE A 209 -2.72 14.57 -11.41
C ILE A 209 -3.56 13.30 -11.45
N ASP A 210 -2.90 12.16 -11.62
CA ASP A 210 -3.53 10.84 -11.69
C ASP A 210 -3.58 10.12 -10.33
N GLY A 211 -2.87 10.66 -9.33
CA GLY A 211 -2.74 10.08 -8.01
C GLY A 211 -1.78 10.82 -7.08
N VAL A 212 -1.90 10.55 -5.79
CA VAL A 212 -1.01 11.01 -4.71
C VAL A 212 -0.24 9.82 -4.16
N VAL A 213 1.08 9.92 -4.06
CA VAL A 213 1.95 8.89 -3.50
C VAL A 213 2.48 9.36 -2.14
N VAL A 214 2.16 8.60 -1.11
CA VAL A 214 2.63 8.83 0.26
C VAL A 214 3.89 8.01 0.50
N VAL A 215 4.99 8.69 0.87
CA VAL A 215 6.24 8.03 1.29
C VAL A 215 6.43 8.27 2.79
N GLY A 216 5.99 7.31 3.61
CA GLY A 216 5.93 7.48 5.05
C GLY A 216 5.35 6.27 5.78
N GLY A 217 4.93 6.49 7.03
CA GLY A 217 4.19 5.50 7.80
C GLY A 217 2.69 5.75 7.78
N ASP A 218 1.96 4.90 8.51
CA ASP A 218 0.50 4.88 8.60
C ASP A 218 -0.12 6.27 8.91
N GLY A 219 0.48 7.05 9.81
CA GLY A 219 0.00 8.39 10.15
C GLY A 219 0.00 9.40 8.98
N LEU A 220 0.99 9.37 8.08
CA LEU A 220 0.97 10.27 6.91
C LEU A 220 -0.08 9.81 5.88
N VAL A 221 -0.28 8.50 5.74
CA VAL A 221 -1.34 7.96 4.88
C VAL A 221 -2.70 8.44 5.38
N ASN A 222 -2.92 8.37 6.70
CA ASN A 222 -4.13 8.85 7.35
C ASN A 222 -4.40 10.34 7.12
N GLU A 223 -3.38 11.20 7.28
CA GLU A 223 -3.48 12.64 7.00
C GLU A 223 -3.94 12.91 5.56
N VAL A 224 -3.29 12.25 4.58
CA VAL A 224 -3.57 12.44 3.15
C VAL A 224 -4.97 11.92 2.78
N VAL A 225 -5.35 10.72 3.21
CA VAL A 225 -6.68 10.15 2.91
C VAL A 225 -7.77 11.00 3.56
N THR A 226 -7.58 11.44 4.81
CA THR A 226 -8.53 12.34 5.49
C THR A 226 -8.68 13.66 4.73
N GLY A 227 -7.57 14.23 4.23
CA GLY A 227 -7.60 15.48 3.46
C GLY A 227 -8.29 15.33 2.10
N LEU A 228 -8.02 14.26 1.38
CA LEU A 228 -8.68 13.98 0.09
C LEU A 228 -10.20 13.81 0.26
N LEU A 229 -10.65 13.09 1.29
CA LEU A 229 -12.08 12.94 1.59
C LEU A 229 -12.74 14.23 2.04
N SER A 230 -12.02 15.06 2.81
CA SER A 230 -12.50 16.37 3.25
C SER A 230 -12.66 17.31 2.04
N HIS A 231 -11.66 17.35 1.16
CA HIS A 231 -11.70 18.11 -0.08
C HIS A 231 -12.82 17.64 -1.01
N ALA A 232 -12.97 16.33 -1.21
CA ALA A 232 -14.06 15.77 -2.02
C ALA A 232 -15.43 16.09 -1.43
N SER A 233 -15.59 16.02 -0.11
CA SER A 233 -16.82 16.41 0.59
C SER A 233 -17.16 17.88 0.36
N GLN A 234 -16.17 18.78 0.46
CA GLN A 234 -16.35 20.20 0.18
C GLN A 234 -16.81 20.46 -1.26
N LEU A 235 -16.18 19.83 -2.25
CA LEU A 235 -16.57 19.94 -3.66
C LEU A 235 -17.99 19.42 -3.93
N ALA A 236 -18.42 18.39 -3.18
CA ALA A 236 -19.75 17.81 -3.28
C ALA A 236 -20.82 18.56 -2.45
N GLY A 237 -20.44 19.59 -1.68
CA GLY A 237 -21.35 20.29 -0.76
C GLY A 237 -21.83 19.41 0.41
N ILE A 238 -21.03 18.41 0.78
CA ILE A 238 -21.34 17.46 1.85
C ILE A 238 -20.64 17.90 3.14
N ASP A 239 -21.41 18.03 4.21
CA ASP A 239 -20.87 18.28 5.54
C ASP A 239 -20.20 17.01 6.10
N ALA A 240 -18.87 16.99 6.10
CA ALA A 240 -18.09 15.86 6.59
C ALA A 240 -18.18 15.68 8.12
N ASP A 241 -18.52 16.74 8.86
CA ASP A 241 -18.69 16.70 10.31
C ASP A 241 -19.97 15.98 10.73
N ASN A 242 -20.98 15.95 9.84
CA ASN A 242 -22.18 15.16 10.04
C ASN A 242 -21.87 13.65 9.94
N PRO A 243 -21.97 12.87 11.04
CA PRO A 243 -21.63 11.44 11.02
C PRO A 243 -22.52 10.63 10.07
N ASN A 244 -23.74 11.10 9.83
CA ASN A 244 -24.71 10.45 8.94
C ASN A 244 -24.54 10.82 7.47
N ALA A 245 -23.68 11.78 7.14
CA ALA A 245 -23.38 12.12 5.76
C ALA A 245 -22.74 10.94 5.03
N ASN A 246 -23.10 10.73 3.76
CA ASN A 246 -22.44 9.78 2.90
C ASN A 246 -21.20 10.46 2.31
N LEU A 247 -20.02 10.16 2.84
CA LEU A 247 -18.78 10.73 2.31
C LEU A 247 -18.60 10.28 0.85
N PRO A 248 -18.19 11.19 -0.05
CA PRO A 248 -18.01 10.87 -1.45
C PRO A 248 -16.79 9.96 -1.65
N SER A 249 -16.77 9.27 -2.78
CA SER A 249 -15.58 8.55 -3.23
C SER A 249 -14.55 9.52 -3.82
N THR A 250 -13.26 9.32 -3.55
CA THR A 250 -12.20 10.12 -4.14
C THR A 250 -11.86 9.63 -5.56
N ALA A 251 -11.80 10.55 -6.52
CA ALA A 251 -11.35 10.23 -7.87
C ALA A 251 -9.83 9.98 -7.94
N ILE A 252 -9.09 10.60 -7.01
CA ILE A 252 -7.63 10.54 -6.93
C ILE A 252 -7.20 9.25 -6.26
N ARG A 253 -6.24 8.57 -6.89
CA ARG A 253 -5.69 7.32 -6.36
C ARG A 253 -4.57 7.58 -5.37
N VAL A 254 -4.53 6.85 -4.25
CA VAL A 254 -3.46 6.95 -3.26
C VAL A 254 -2.50 5.76 -3.36
N GLY A 255 -1.23 6.05 -3.58
CA GLY A 255 -0.14 5.06 -3.59
C GLY A 255 0.64 5.12 -2.28
N ILE A 256 1.01 3.97 -1.72
CA ILE A 256 1.67 3.91 -0.41
C ILE A 256 3.06 3.31 -0.59
N ILE A 257 4.10 4.08 -0.28
CA ILE A 257 5.47 3.61 -0.19
C ILE A 257 5.86 3.50 1.30
N PRO A 258 6.22 2.29 1.78
CA PRO A 258 6.52 2.08 3.19
C PRO A 258 7.81 2.82 3.59
N GLY A 259 7.68 3.68 4.59
CA GLY A 259 8.76 4.46 5.19
C GLY A 259 8.65 4.63 6.71
N GLY A 260 7.65 3.99 7.32
CA GLY A 260 7.36 4.02 8.75
C GLY A 260 8.05 2.91 9.55
N SER A 261 7.49 2.64 10.74
CA SER A 261 8.02 1.59 11.64
C SER A 261 7.21 0.28 11.56
N THR A 262 5.92 0.39 11.27
CA THR A 262 4.93 -0.70 11.23
C THR A 262 4.45 -0.97 9.80
N ASP A 263 4.11 0.10 9.08
CA ASP A 263 3.65 0.08 7.68
C ASP A 263 2.47 -0.90 7.48
N ALA A 264 1.54 -0.92 8.44
CA ALA A 264 0.42 -1.85 8.46
C ALA A 264 -0.55 -1.59 7.30
N THR A 265 -0.76 -0.33 6.93
CA THR A 265 -1.61 0.06 5.80
C THR A 265 -0.99 -0.44 4.49
N CYS A 266 0.31 -0.23 4.29
CA CYS A 266 1.02 -0.75 3.13
C CYS A 266 0.98 -2.28 3.10
N HIS A 267 1.29 -2.95 4.21
CA HIS A 267 1.35 -4.40 4.27
C HIS A 267 -0.02 -5.06 4.04
N GLY A 268 -1.07 -4.53 4.66
CA GLY A 268 -2.45 -5.02 4.50
C GLY A 268 -3.01 -4.80 3.10
N THR A 269 -2.53 -3.81 2.36
CA THR A 269 -3.02 -3.50 1.00
C THR A 269 -2.14 -4.10 -0.10
N HIS A 270 -0.82 -4.14 0.11
CA HIS A 270 0.14 -4.60 -0.89
C HIS A 270 0.59 -6.05 -0.65
N GLY A 271 0.21 -6.67 0.47
CA GLY A 271 0.69 -7.99 0.89
C GLY A 271 2.16 -8.01 1.33
N THR A 272 2.85 -6.86 1.27
CA THR A 272 4.25 -6.70 1.63
C THR A 272 4.56 -5.27 2.05
N SER A 273 5.71 -5.10 2.71
CA SER A 273 6.31 -3.78 2.99
C SER A 273 7.58 -3.58 2.16
N ASP A 274 7.72 -4.28 1.03
CA ASP A 274 8.81 -4.07 0.08
C ASP A 274 8.56 -2.83 -0.77
N VAL A 275 9.54 -1.92 -0.75
CA VAL A 275 9.45 -0.60 -1.42
C VAL A 275 9.37 -0.75 -2.93
N VAL A 276 10.13 -1.69 -3.51
CA VAL A 276 10.17 -1.88 -4.96
C VAL A 276 8.84 -2.43 -5.44
N THR A 277 8.32 -3.44 -4.76
CA THR A 277 6.99 -3.99 -5.01
C THR A 277 5.93 -2.89 -4.98
N ALA A 278 5.92 -2.05 -3.95
CA ALA A 278 4.95 -0.96 -3.84
C ALA A 278 5.06 0.07 -4.98
N ALA A 279 6.29 0.43 -5.38
CA ALA A 279 6.49 1.32 -6.53
C ALA A 279 6.01 0.68 -7.85
N LEU A 280 6.21 -0.63 -8.03
CA LEU A 280 5.75 -1.35 -9.23
C LEU A 280 4.23 -1.48 -9.28
N HIS A 281 3.53 -1.68 -8.16
CA HIS A 281 2.06 -1.63 -8.12
C HIS A 281 1.52 -0.29 -8.62
N ILE A 282 2.15 0.82 -8.22
CA ILE A 282 1.79 2.15 -8.70
C ILE A 282 2.04 2.29 -10.22
N VAL A 283 3.18 1.79 -10.72
CA VAL A 283 3.49 1.83 -12.17
C VAL A 283 2.50 1.01 -13.00
N MET A 284 2.14 -0.19 -12.54
CA MET A 284 1.16 -1.05 -13.23
C MET A 284 -0.23 -0.40 -13.26
N GLY A 285 -0.54 0.43 -12.24
CA GLY A 285 -1.69 1.33 -12.24
C GLY A 285 -2.98 0.71 -11.74
N ASP A 286 -2.96 -0.55 -11.31
CA ASP A 286 -4.12 -1.21 -10.73
C ASP A 286 -4.55 -0.51 -9.45
N SER A 287 -5.87 -0.45 -9.28
CA SER A 287 -6.44 0.25 -8.16
C SER A 287 -7.71 -0.42 -7.68
N ARG A 288 -8.03 -0.19 -6.41
CA ARG A 288 -9.23 -0.69 -5.79
C ARG A 288 -9.82 0.33 -4.85
N ASN A 289 -11.14 0.32 -4.79
CA ASN A 289 -11.84 1.05 -3.77
C ASN A 289 -11.69 0.31 -2.45
N VAL A 290 -11.33 1.06 -1.42
CA VAL A 290 -11.23 0.58 -0.05
C VAL A 290 -12.18 1.36 0.84
N ASP A 291 -12.59 0.71 1.90
CA ASP A 291 -13.35 1.28 2.98
C ASP A 291 -12.45 2.14 3.85
N VAL A 292 -13.08 3.15 4.43
CA VAL A 292 -12.51 3.94 5.50
C VAL A 292 -13.55 4.06 6.59
N ALA A 293 -13.12 4.07 7.84
CA ALA A 293 -14.03 4.37 8.93
C ALA A 293 -13.91 5.83 9.32
N ALA A 294 -14.97 6.62 9.11
CA ALA A 294 -15.02 7.99 9.57
C ALA A 294 -15.09 8.02 11.10
N VAL A 295 -14.18 8.76 11.72
CA VAL A 295 -14.05 8.86 13.17
C VAL A 295 -14.50 10.24 13.62
N HIS A 296 -15.66 10.27 14.28
CA HIS A 296 -16.27 11.48 14.80
C HIS A 296 -16.14 11.55 16.31
N SER A 297 -15.88 12.76 16.81
CA SER A 297 -15.97 13.09 18.23
C SER A 297 -16.49 14.51 18.38
N GLU A 298 -17.35 14.73 19.37
CA GLU A 298 -18.01 16.02 19.64
C GLU A 298 -18.68 16.65 18.40
N GLY A 299 -19.25 15.81 17.52
CA GLY A 299 -19.93 16.26 16.31
C GLY A 299 -19.00 16.77 15.21
N ARG A 300 -17.70 16.47 15.26
CA ARG A 300 -16.72 16.80 14.22
C ARG A 300 -15.98 15.58 13.72
N LEU A 301 -15.63 15.58 12.43
CA LEU A 301 -14.77 14.57 11.83
C LEU A 301 -13.33 14.80 12.29
N GLN A 302 -12.83 13.90 13.13
CA GLN A 302 -11.47 13.99 13.66
C GLN A 302 -10.47 13.49 12.62
N ARG A 303 -10.78 12.36 11.99
CA ARG A 303 -10.00 11.69 10.94
C ARG A 303 -10.80 10.53 10.34
N VAL A 304 -10.23 9.85 9.36
CA VAL A 304 -10.70 8.50 8.98
C VAL A 304 -9.74 7.44 9.51
N ALA A 305 -10.15 6.18 9.58
CA ALA A 305 -9.27 5.04 9.83
C ALA A 305 -9.23 4.15 8.58
N THR A 306 -8.03 3.83 8.08
CA THR A 306 -7.80 2.97 6.92
C THR A 306 -7.46 1.53 7.32
N THR A 307 -7.01 1.30 8.56
CA THR A 307 -6.71 -0.04 9.06
C THR A 307 -7.52 -0.36 10.31
N MET A 308 -7.36 0.41 11.38
CA MET A 308 -8.04 0.17 12.64
C MET A 308 -8.13 1.41 13.52
N CYS A 309 -9.18 1.43 14.35
CA CYS A 309 -9.30 2.31 15.50
C CYS A 309 -9.46 1.47 16.76
N SER A 310 -8.64 1.69 17.79
CA SER A 310 -8.59 0.86 18.99
C SER A 310 -8.44 1.64 20.29
N TYR A 311 -9.22 1.26 21.29
CA TYR A 311 -9.22 1.80 22.63
C TYR A 311 -8.67 0.80 23.65
N GLY A 312 -8.10 1.31 24.74
CA GLY A 312 -7.55 0.51 25.82
C GLY A 312 -6.07 0.17 25.57
N TYR A 313 -5.71 -1.11 25.65
CA TYR A 313 -4.32 -1.57 25.58
C TYR A 313 -3.50 -0.94 24.45
N PHE A 314 -4.03 -0.92 23.22
CA PHE A 314 -3.31 -0.38 22.07
C PHE A 314 -3.14 1.14 22.11
N GLY A 315 -4.14 1.88 22.62
CA GLY A 315 -4.04 3.33 22.82
C GLY A 315 -3.04 3.69 23.92
N ASP A 316 -3.07 3.00 25.06
CA ASP A 316 -2.11 3.19 26.15
C ASP A 316 -0.68 2.79 25.75
N LEU A 317 -0.55 1.72 24.98
CA LEU A 317 0.72 1.27 24.41
C LEU A 317 1.26 2.37 23.51
N LEU A 318 0.45 2.92 22.60
CA LEU A 318 0.88 3.98 21.69
C LEU A 318 1.33 5.23 22.47
N LYS A 319 0.50 5.70 23.41
CA LYS A 319 0.80 6.83 24.31
C LYS A 319 2.12 6.65 25.07
N THR A 320 2.39 5.44 25.52
CA THR A 320 3.65 5.10 26.20
C THR A 320 4.83 5.04 25.22
N SER A 321 4.63 4.40 24.08
CA SER A 321 5.66 4.18 23.06
C SER A 321 6.13 5.48 22.40
N ASP A 322 5.27 6.50 22.34
CA ASP A 322 5.60 7.79 21.74
C ASP A 322 6.60 8.60 22.55
N ARG A 323 6.61 8.41 23.88
CA ARG A 323 7.68 8.94 24.75
C ARG A 323 9.03 8.29 24.47
N TRP A 324 9.04 7.14 23.80
CA TRP A 324 10.23 6.32 23.53
C TRP A 324 10.57 6.22 22.03
N ARG A 325 10.16 7.19 21.20
CA ARG A 325 10.47 7.20 19.75
C ARG A 325 11.96 6.99 19.44
N LYS A 326 12.87 7.42 20.32
CA LYS A 326 14.32 7.24 20.17
C LYS A 326 14.78 5.76 20.16
N LEU A 327 13.99 4.85 20.75
CA LEU A 327 14.31 3.40 20.75
C LEU A 327 13.99 2.73 19.39
N GLY A 328 13.33 3.44 18.46
CA GLY A 328 12.90 2.85 17.20
C GLY A 328 11.85 1.74 17.41
N PRO A 329 11.74 0.74 16.52
CA PRO A 329 10.65 -0.24 16.54
C PRO A 329 10.52 -1.07 17.83
N SER A 330 11.60 -1.28 18.60
CA SER A 330 11.55 -2.02 19.87
C SER A 330 10.67 -1.34 20.92
N ARG A 331 10.39 -0.04 20.76
CA ARG A 331 9.50 0.73 21.64
C ARG A 331 8.12 0.11 21.80
N TYR A 332 7.59 -0.53 20.76
CA TYR A 332 6.25 -1.13 20.79
C TYR A 332 6.22 -2.36 21.69
N LEU A 333 7.25 -3.22 21.62
CA LEU A 333 7.36 -4.41 22.46
C LEU A 333 7.52 -4.01 23.94
N LEU A 334 8.41 -3.06 24.23
CA LEU A 334 8.63 -2.57 25.59
C LEU A 334 7.37 -1.89 26.16
N ALA A 335 6.73 -1.02 25.39
CA ALA A 335 5.52 -0.33 25.82
C ALA A 335 4.37 -1.32 26.06
N GLY A 336 4.27 -2.34 25.21
CA GLY A 336 3.33 -3.44 25.36
C GLY A 336 3.55 -4.20 26.66
N LEU A 337 4.79 -4.63 26.95
CA LEU A 337 5.13 -5.29 28.22
C LEU A 337 4.73 -4.45 29.43
N VAL A 338 5.02 -3.13 29.41
CA VAL A 338 4.60 -2.23 30.48
C VAL A 338 3.07 -2.18 30.63
N GLN A 339 2.31 -2.13 29.54
CA GLN A 339 0.85 -2.14 29.63
C GLN A 339 0.29 -3.49 30.10
N ILE A 340 0.89 -4.62 29.70
CA ILE A 340 0.52 -5.95 30.22
C ILE A 340 0.72 -5.98 31.74
N MET A 341 1.83 -5.45 32.24
CA MET A 341 2.08 -5.39 33.69
C MET A 341 1.08 -4.50 34.41
N LYS A 342 0.68 -3.37 33.83
CA LYS A 342 -0.35 -2.49 34.39
C LYS A 342 -1.75 -3.11 34.36
N ASN A 343 -2.06 -3.96 33.38
CA ASN A 343 -3.32 -4.70 33.23
C ASN A 343 -4.56 -3.82 33.41
N LYS A 344 -4.54 -2.62 32.81
CA LYS A 344 -5.66 -1.68 32.90
C LYS A 344 -6.85 -2.19 32.12
N THR A 345 -8.04 -1.85 32.61
CA THR A 345 -9.31 -2.20 31.99
C THR A 345 -10.27 -1.05 32.16
N TYR A 346 -11.16 -0.85 31.20
CA TYR A 346 -11.98 0.33 31.08
C TYR A 346 -13.46 -0.05 31.04
N GLU A 347 -14.25 0.50 31.95
CA GLU A 347 -15.69 0.30 31.95
C GLU A 347 -16.36 1.20 30.92
N GLY A 348 -17.23 0.62 30.11
CA GLY A 348 -17.93 1.38 29.08
C GLY A 348 -18.98 0.57 28.33
N GLN A 349 -19.79 1.30 27.61
CA GLN A 349 -20.84 0.79 26.72
C GLN A 349 -20.34 0.87 25.28
N VAL A 350 -20.45 -0.24 24.56
CA VAL A 350 -20.20 -0.35 23.12
C VAL A 350 -21.56 -0.49 22.43
N ARG A 351 -21.96 0.50 21.64
CA ARG A 351 -23.15 0.43 20.78
C ARG A 351 -22.71 0.19 19.36
N VAL A 352 -23.40 -0.68 18.64
CA VAL A 352 -23.04 -1.02 17.27
C VAL A 352 -24.26 -1.17 16.40
N VAL A 353 -24.07 -0.98 15.10
CA VAL A 353 -25.04 -1.36 14.08
C VAL A 353 -24.42 -2.43 13.21
N THR A 354 -25.06 -3.60 13.11
CA THR A 354 -24.61 -4.70 12.24
C THR A 354 -25.00 -4.42 10.80
N PRO A 355 -24.44 -5.10 9.79
CA PRO A 355 -25.09 -5.17 8.49
C PRO A 355 -26.42 -5.95 8.58
N GLU A 356 -27.41 -5.60 7.77
CA GLU A 356 -28.66 -6.35 7.62
C GLU A 356 -28.39 -7.74 7.02
N GLN A 357 -27.55 -7.78 5.99
CA GLN A 357 -27.01 -8.99 5.39
C GLN A 357 -25.48 -8.89 5.33
N SER A 358 -24.79 -9.84 5.96
CA SER A 358 -23.33 -9.88 5.91
C SER A 358 -22.85 -10.59 4.66
N LEU A 359 -21.98 -9.94 3.88
CA LEU A 359 -21.36 -10.53 2.69
C LEU A 359 -20.14 -11.40 3.00
N ALA A 360 -19.55 -11.20 4.18
CA ALA A 360 -18.43 -11.97 4.73
C ALA A 360 -18.52 -12.01 6.25
N GLN A 361 -17.82 -12.97 6.86
CA GLN A 361 -17.67 -13.10 8.31
C GLN A 361 -16.20 -12.97 8.73
N PRO A 362 -15.93 -12.46 9.95
CA PRO A 362 -14.55 -12.31 10.43
C PRO A 362 -13.74 -13.61 10.44
N ASP A 363 -14.40 -14.76 10.65
CA ASP A 363 -13.79 -16.08 10.73
C ASP A 363 -13.77 -16.86 9.40
N ASP A 364 -14.15 -16.20 8.30
CA ASP A 364 -14.06 -16.79 6.97
C ASP A 364 -12.63 -17.22 6.64
N LYS A 365 -12.51 -18.28 5.84
CA LYS A 365 -11.22 -18.76 5.34
C LYS A 365 -10.76 -18.02 4.08
N ASN A 366 -11.66 -17.27 3.46
CA ASN A 366 -11.39 -16.56 2.21
C ASN A 366 -10.82 -15.19 2.53
N ASN A 367 -9.59 -14.93 2.11
CA ASN A 367 -8.97 -13.63 2.28
C ASN A 367 -9.35 -12.71 1.10
N CYS A 368 -9.29 -11.40 1.33
CA CYS A 368 -9.45 -10.41 0.26
C CYS A 368 -8.24 -10.43 -0.70
N THR A 369 -8.48 -10.82 -1.95
CA THR A 369 -7.48 -10.92 -3.04
C THR A 369 -7.84 -10.04 -4.25
N GLU A 370 -7.03 -10.00 -5.31
CA GLU A 370 -7.19 -9.13 -6.51
C GLU A 370 -8.54 -9.24 -7.26
N HIS A 371 -9.29 -10.33 -7.08
CA HIS A 371 -10.64 -10.51 -7.66
C HIS A 371 -11.63 -10.95 -6.60
N CYS A 372 -11.94 -10.04 -5.67
CA CYS A 372 -12.70 -10.36 -4.48
C CYS A 372 -14.18 -10.06 -4.73
N THR A 373 -14.95 -11.12 -4.97
CA THR A 373 -16.39 -11.03 -5.24
C THR A 373 -17.18 -10.35 -4.12
N VAL A 374 -16.74 -10.49 -2.86
CA VAL A 374 -17.35 -9.82 -1.70
C VAL A 374 -17.25 -8.30 -1.86
N CYS A 375 -16.04 -7.77 -2.11
CA CYS A 375 -15.83 -6.34 -2.32
C CYS A 375 -16.56 -5.85 -3.57
N ASP A 376 -16.53 -6.62 -4.67
CA ASP A 376 -17.18 -6.24 -5.92
C ASP A 376 -18.71 -6.17 -5.77
N THR A 377 -19.29 -7.05 -4.95
CA THR A 377 -20.72 -7.05 -4.62
C THR A 377 -21.06 -5.87 -3.71
N ALA A 378 -20.26 -5.65 -2.65
CA ALA A 378 -20.45 -4.54 -1.72
C ALA A 378 -20.35 -3.17 -2.41
N ALA A 379 -19.45 -3.01 -3.37
CA ALA A 379 -19.32 -1.78 -4.15
C ALA A 379 -20.58 -1.44 -4.97
N LYS A 380 -21.39 -2.44 -5.34
CA LYS A 380 -22.66 -2.25 -6.07
C LYS A 380 -23.83 -2.02 -5.13
N ASP A 381 -23.94 -2.87 -4.10
CA ASP A 381 -25.17 -2.97 -3.31
C ASP A 381 -25.07 -2.32 -1.92
N ASN A 382 -23.86 -1.95 -1.47
CA ASN A 382 -23.49 -1.41 -0.15
C ASN A 382 -24.34 -1.95 1.02
N PRO A 383 -23.79 -2.83 1.88
CA PRO A 383 -24.59 -3.49 2.92
C PRO A 383 -25.44 -2.51 3.73
N LYS A 384 -26.74 -2.76 3.84
CA LYS A 384 -27.63 -1.88 4.60
C LYS A 384 -27.40 -2.00 6.11
N PRO A 385 -27.64 -0.93 6.89
CA PRO A 385 -27.66 -1.02 8.35
C PRO A 385 -28.75 -1.99 8.82
N GLY A 386 -28.36 -2.89 9.72
CA GLY A 386 -29.20 -3.92 10.32
C GLY A 386 -29.52 -3.63 11.77
N GLN A 387 -29.23 -4.59 12.65
CA GLN A 387 -29.62 -4.52 14.06
C GLN A 387 -28.71 -3.60 14.86
N CYS A 388 -29.30 -2.83 15.78
CA CYS A 388 -28.56 -2.09 16.79
C CYS A 388 -28.34 -2.98 18.02
N LEU A 389 -27.07 -3.24 18.35
CA LEU A 389 -26.68 -4.04 19.52
C LEU A 389 -25.93 -3.18 20.52
N GLN A 390 -25.96 -3.63 21.77
CA GLN A 390 -25.31 -2.93 22.88
C GLN A 390 -24.63 -3.92 23.81
N TYR A 391 -23.36 -3.63 24.12
CA TYR A 391 -22.56 -4.39 25.06
C TYR A 391 -22.06 -3.49 26.17
N THR A 392 -22.34 -3.86 27.42
CA THR A 392 -21.78 -3.17 28.59
C THR A 392 -20.80 -4.11 29.25
N GLY A 393 -19.62 -3.60 29.58
CA GLY A 393 -18.61 -4.43 30.19
C GLY A 393 -17.38 -3.64 30.63
N ARG A 394 -16.38 -4.41 31.05
CA ARG A 394 -15.06 -3.91 31.41
C ARG A 394 -14.05 -4.47 30.41
N TRP A 395 -13.54 -3.60 29.55
CA TRP A 395 -12.78 -3.96 28.36
C TRP A 395 -11.30 -3.67 28.54
N SER A 396 -10.45 -4.62 28.16
CA SER A 396 -9.01 -4.35 27.98
C SER A 396 -8.72 -3.76 26.61
N VAL A 397 -9.49 -4.17 25.60
CA VAL A 397 -9.34 -3.75 24.20
C VAL A 397 -10.72 -3.63 23.57
N VAL A 398 -10.95 -2.54 22.84
CA VAL A 398 -12.08 -2.39 21.90
C VAL A 398 -11.48 -1.93 20.58
N THR A 399 -11.60 -2.72 19.52
CA THR A 399 -10.98 -2.42 18.22
C THR A 399 -12.01 -2.54 17.12
N GLY A 400 -12.20 -1.50 16.30
CA GLY A 400 -12.82 -1.61 15.00
C GLY A 400 -11.73 -1.77 13.93
N ALA A 401 -11.64 -2.96 13.32
CA ALA A 401 -10.70 -3.27 12.24
C ALA A 401 -11.39 -3.11 10.88
N VAL A 402 -10.95 -2.13 10.09
CA VAL A 402 -11.45 -1.82 8.73
C VAL A 402 -10.76 -2.69 7.69
N ALA A 403 -9.52 -3.09 7.97
CA ALA A 403 -8.75 -4.03 7.18
C ALA A 403 -8.14 -5.09 8.10
N SER A 404 -7.39 -6.03 7.53
CA SER A 404 -6.77 -7.08 8.34
C SER A 404 -5.84 -6.55 9.43
N CYS A 405 -5.23 -5.38 9.19
CA CYS A 405 -4.17 -4.79 10.01
C CYS A 405 -2.94 -5.71 10.07
N ALA A 406 -2.70 -6.48 9.01
CA ALA A 406 -1.53 -7.31 8.89
C ALA A 406 -0.25 -6.45 8.89
N CYS A 407 0.74 -6.87 9.65
CA CYS A 407 2.06 -6.23 9.68
C CYS A 407 3.12 -7.25 10.08
N ARG A 408 4.39 -6.83 10.14
CA ARG A 408 5.50 -7.73 10.51
C ARG A 408 5.37 -8.39 11.89
N LEU A 409 4.68 -7.75 12.84
CA LEU A 409 4.47 -8.27 14.20
C LEU A 409 3.25 -9.21 14.28
N THR A 410 2.26 -8.97 13.42
CA THR A 410 1.01 -9.73 13.33
C THR A 410 0.76 -10.02 11.86
N PRO A 411 1.39 -11.07 11.28
CA PRO A 411 1.39 -11.29 9.83
C PRO A 411 -0.01 -11.51 9.23
N LYS A 412 -0.94 -12.04 10.03
CA LYS A 412 -2.35 -12.17 9.65
C LYS A 412 -3.21 -11.00 10.11
N GLY A 413 -2.66 -10.10 10.92
CA GLY A 413 -3.36 -8.96 11.48
C GLY A 413 -4.33 -9.31 12.62
N VAL A 414 -5.08 -8.31 13.09
CA VAL A 414 -6.08 -8.50 14.17
C VAL A 414 -7.37 -9.10 13.64
N SER A 415 -7.70 -8.86 12.36
CA SER A 415 -8.84 -9.48 11.68
C SER A 415 -8.45 -10.11 10.34
N PRO A 416 -7.96 -11.36 10.33
CA PRO A 416 -7.33 -11.93 9.13
C PRO A 416 -8.18 -12.01 7.87
N ALA A 417 -9.50 -12.19 8.02
CA ALA A 417 -10.43 -12.28 6.91
C ALA A 417 -11.09 -10.94 6.55
N ALA A 418 -10.73 -9.83 7.22
CA ALA A 418 -11.32 -8.53 6.92
C ALA A 418 -11.05 -8.15 5.46
N HIS A 419 -12.12 -7.82 4.75
CA HIS A 419 -11.99 -7.33 3.38
C HIS A 419 -11.80 -5.84 3.36
N LEU A 420 -11.20 -5.37 2.27
CA LEU A 420 -10.82 -3.98 2.14
C LEU A 420 -11.96 -3.07 1.69
N GLY A 421 -13.06 -3.60 1.14
CA GLY A 421 -14.08 -2.80 0.44
C GLY A 421 -15.48 -3.36 0.60
N ASP A 422 -15.78 -4.01 1.73
CA ASP A 422 -17.01 -4.76 1.93
C ASP A 422 -18.13 -3.99 2.67
N GLY A 423 -17.89 -2.72 2.95
CA GLY A 423 -18.81 -1.82 3.63
C GLY A 423 -18.94 -2.04 5.13
N CYS A 424 -18.10 -2.89 5.75
CA CYS A 424 -18.12 -3.17 7.19
C CYS A 424 -16.71 -3.14 7.82
N ALA A 425 -16.68 -3.16 9.15
CA ALA A 425 -15.51 -3.39 9.97
C ALA A 425 -15.76 -4.55 10.94
N ASP A 426 -14.69 -5.15 11.44
CA ASP A 426 -14.77 -6.20 12.46
C ASP A 426 -14.48 -5.58 13.82
N LEU A 427 -15.46 -5.63 14.72
CA LEU A 427 -15.33 -5.21 16.10
C LEU A 427 -14.77 -6.36 16.95
N LEU A 428 -13.61 -6.15 17.56
CA LEU A 428 -13.04 -7.02 18.58
C LEU A 428 -13.19 -6.38 19.95
N MET A 429 -13.81 -7.09 20.88
CA MET A 429 -13.93 -6.71 22.29
C MET A 429 -13.23 -7.75 23.16
N VAL A 430 -12.17 -7.34 23.86
CA VAL A 430 -11.40 -8.21 24.76
C VAL A 430 -11.76 -7.87 26.20
N GLU A 431 -12.36 -8.82 26.90
CA GLU A 431 -12.76 -8.65 28.29
C GLU A 431 -11.54 -8.46 29.21
N GLY A 432 -11.73 -7.65 30.25
CA GLY A 432 -10.77 -7.44 31.32
C GLY A 432 -10.53 -8.65 32.22
N GLY A 433 -9.63 -8.47 33.19
CA GLY A 433 -9.58 -9.27 34.41
C GLY A 433 -8.27 -9.98 34.73
N SER A 434 -7.46 -10.37 33.73
CA SER A 434 -6.20 -11.08 33.98
C SER A 434 -5.15 -10.81 32.92
N ARG A 435 -3.88 -10.69 33.37
CA ARG A 435 -2.71 -10.58 32.48
C ARG A 435 -2.59 -11.78 31.55
N PHE A 436 -2.97 -12.97 32.01
CA PHE A 436 -2.93 -14.19 31.20
C PHE A 436 -3.90 -14.13 30.02
N ARG A 437 -5.09 -13.54 30.21
CA ARG A 437 -6.05 -13.30 29.11
C ARG A 437 -5.44 -12.39 28.06
N MET A 438 -4.87 -11.25 28.49
CA MET A 438 -4.18 -10.32 27.58
C MET A 438 -3.02 -10.99 26.83
N ILE A 439 -2.15 -11.74 27.52
CA ILE A 439 -1.04 -12.47 26.89
C ILE A 439 -1.57 -13.49 25.89
N SER A 440 -2.62 -14.23 26.23
CA SER A 440 -3.23 -15.22 25.33
C SER A 440 -3.83 -14.56 24.08
N TYR A 441 -4.48 -13.40 24.22
CA TYR A 441 -4.99 -12.61 23.11
C TYR A 441 -3.86 -12.14 22.17
N LEU A 442 -2.80 -11.55 22.72
CA LEU A 442 -1.67 -11.05 21.94
C LEU A 442 -0.92 -12.20 21.23
N TYR A 443 -0.69 -13.32 21.93
CA TYR A 443 -0.04 -14.50 21.36
C TYR A 443 -0.87 -15.13 20.23
N LYS A 444 -2.19 -15.27 20.42
CA LYS A 444 -3.07 -15.82 19.39
C LYS A 444 -3.19 -14.89 18.18
N THR A 445 -3.20 -13.57 18.39
CA THR A 445 -3.19 -12.58 17.31
C THR A 445 -1.87 -12.61 16.52
N SER A 446 -0.72 -12.79 17.17
CA SER A 446 0.57 -12.84 16.46
C SER A 446 0.80 -14.15 15.69
N THR A 447 0.23 -15.26 16.15
CA THR A 447 0.42 -16.59 15.55
C THR A 447 -0.71 -17.02 14.61
N GLY A 448 -1.86 -16.36 14.66
CA GLY A 448 -3.05 -16.79 13.93
C GLY A 448 -4.20 -15.80 14.04
N ASN A 449 -5.24 -16.20 14.75
CA ASN A 449 -6.38 -15.36 15.12
C ASN A 449 -6.73 -15.59 16.59
N ALA A 450 -7.37 -14.60 17.23
CA ALA A 450 -7.74 -14.66 18.64
C ALA A 450 -9.21 -15.01 18.88
N PHE A 451 -9.95 -15.38 17.84
CA PHE A 451 -11.43 -15.40 17.87
C PHE A 451 -12.00 -16.58 18.68
N GLY A 452 -11.24 -17.67 18.81
CA GLY A 452 -11.63 -18.82 19.63
C GLY A 452 -11.41 -18.64 21.13
N LEU A 453 -10.95 -17.48 21.60
CA LEU A 453 -10.74 -17.23 23.02
C LEU A 453 -12.05 -16.80 23.69
N ASN A 454 -12.43 -17.45 24.79
CA ASN A 454 -13.68 -17.19 25.52
C ASN A 454 -13.87 -15.76 26.07
N HIS A 455 -12.79 -14.98 26.15
CA HIS A 455 -12.78 -13.59 26.62
C HIS A 455 -12.61 -12.60 25.46
N VAL A 456 -12.70 -13.07 24.22
CA VAL A 456 -12.69 -12.26 23.00
C VAL A 456 -14.03 -12.43 22.33
N ARG A 457 -14.71 -11.31 22.07
CA ARG A 457 -15.94 -11.27 21.29
C ARG A 457 -15.63 -10.57 19.97
N VAL A 458 -16.17 -11.11 18.89
CA VAL A 458 -16.01 -10.54 17.55
C VAL A 458 -17.39 -10.31 16.96
N GLN A 459 -17.60 -9.13 16.39
CA GLN A 459 -18.87 -8.77 15.77
C GLN A 459 -18.59 -7.97 14.50
N ARG A 460 -19.24 -8.36 13.40
CA ARG A 460 -19.28 -7.57 12.17
C ARG A 460 -20.15 -6.33 12.36
N VAL A 461 -19.64 -5.14 12.01
CA VAL A 461 -20.34 -3.87 12.24
C VAL A 461 -20.21 -2.89 11.07
N LYS A 462 -21.22 -2.04 10.88
CA LYS A 462 -21.14 -0.84 10.04
C LYS A 462 -20.86 0.41 10.85
N GLU A 463 -21.35 0.44 12.08
CA GLU A 463 -21.20 1.57 13.00
C GLU A 463 -20.80 1.07 14.38
N LEU A 464 -19.95 1.83 15.06
CA LEU A 464 -19.43 1.56 16.38
C LEU A 464 -19.40 2.86 17.17
N GLN A 465 -19.99 2.86 18.35
CA GLN A 465 -19.89 3.95 19.32
C GLN A 465 -19.39 3.40 20.65
N PHE A 466 -18.37 4.04 21.21
CA PHE A 466 -17.89 3.74 22.55
C PHE A 466 -18.18 4.89 23.50
N ILE A 467 -18.79 4.54 24.64
CA ILE A 467 -19.18 5.47 25.68
C ILE A 467 -18.54 4.98 26.99
N PRO A 468 -17.41 5.57 27.41
CA PRO A 468 -16.77 5.22 28.67
C PRO A 468 -17.63 5.66 29.87
N LYS A 469 -17.47 4.96 30.98
CA LYS A 469 -18.11 5.32 32.25
C LYS A 469 -17.36 6.50 32.88
N THR A 470 -18.06 7.61 33.09
CA THR A 470 -17.56 8.93 33.54
C THR A 470 -16.75 8.91 34.85
N THR A 471 -16.86 7.88 35.67
CA THR A 471 -16.19 7.79 36.98
C THR A 471 -14.82 7.09 36.96
N THR A 472 -14.29 6.70 35.79
CA THR A 472 -13.03 5.94 35.69
C THR A 472 -11.97 6.65 34.85
N SER A 473 -10.68 6.36 35.08
CA SER A 473 -9.60 6.89 34.25
C SER A 473 -9.76 6.36 32.82
N ASN A 474 -9.86 7.26 31.84
CA ASN A 474 -9.99 6.89 30.43
C ASN A 474 -8.64 6.49 29.81
N SER A 475 -8.71 5.65 28.77
CA SER A 475 -7.58 5.35 27.89
C SER A 475 -7.49 6.38 26.76
N ALA A 476 -6.42 6.32 25.98
CA ALA A 476 -6.36 6.97 24.69
C ALA A 476 -6.89 6.04 23.59
N TRP A 477 -7.23 6.60 22.45
CA TRP A 477 -7.47 5.85 21.22
C TRP A 477 -6.20 5.81 20.36
N ASN A 478 -6.03 4.68 19.67
CA ASN A 478 -5.08 4.49 18.58
C ASN A 478 -5.87 4.42 17.28
N CYS A 479 -5.69 5.37 16.38
CA CYS A 479 -6.26 5.34 15.04
C CYS A 479 -5.09 5.31 14.03
N ASP A 480 -4.91 4.17 13.35
CA ASP A 480 -3.82 3.90 12.40
C ASP A 480 -2.40 4.28 12.91
N GLY A 481 -2.13 4.05 14.20
CA GLY A 481 -0.84 4.37 14.82
C GLY A 481 -0.70 5.80 15.31
N GLU A 482 -1.77 6.61 15.26
CA GLU A 482 -1.82 7.96 15.80
C GLU A 482 -2.75 8.06 17.02
N GLN A 483 -2.29 8.77 18.05
CA GLN A 483 -3.04 8.93 19.28
C GLN A 483 -4.23 9.88 19.09
N MET A 484 -5.35 9.57 19.75
CA MET A 484 -6.46 10.48 19.99
C MET A 484 -6.80 10.49 21.48
N GLU A 485 -7.07 11.65 22.05
CA GLU A 485 -7.32 11.80 23.49
C GLU A 485 -8.81 11.75 23.86
N GLU A 486 -9.69 11.89 22.88
CA GLU A 486 -11.14 11.91 23.11
C GLU A 486 -11.69 10.55 23.53
N PRO A 487 -12.31 10.43 24.70
CA PRO A 487 -12.76 9.14 25.23
C PRO A 487 -14.05 8.67 24.56
N HIS A 488 -14.89 9.60 24.09
CA HIS A 488 -16.10 9.34 23.32
C HIS A 488 -15.79 9.35 21.83
N LEU A 489 -16.11 8.25 21.17
CA LEU A 489 -15.82 8.07 19.75
C LEU A 489 -16.98 7.38 19.05
N PHE A 490 -17.37 7.96 17.91
CA PHE A 490 -18.28 7.36 16.96
C PHE A 490 -17.51 7.04 15.68
N LEU A 491 -17.61 5.80 15.25
CA LEU A 491 -16.93 5.26 14.09
C LEU A 491 -17.98 4.73 13.12
N LYS A 492 -17.98 5.22 11.90
CA LYS A 492 -18.90 4.77 10.84
C LYS A 492 -18.13 4.36 9.62
N ASN A 493 -18.24 3.09 9.26
CA ASN A 493 -17.59 2.57 8.07
C ASN A 493 -18.26 3.12 6.82
N LYS A 494 -17.44 3.62 5.89
CA LYS A 494 -17.88 4.20 4.63
C LYS A 494 -17.36 3.32 3.51
N CYS A 495 -18.30 2.73 2.78
CA CYS A 495 -18.03 1.72 1.77
C CYS A 495 -17.34 2.33 0.55
N SER A 496 -16.20 1.78 0.14
CA SER A 496 -15.54 2.11 -1.14
C SER A 496 -15.24 3.61 -1.35
N CYS A 497 -14.88 4.32 -0.29
CA CYS A 497 -14.69 5.78 -0.33
C CYS A 497 -13.32 6.22 -0.84
N GLU A 498 -12.28 5.40 -0.73
CA GLU A 498 -10.94 5.77 -1.15
C GLU A 498 -10.44 4.82 -2.23
N LYS A 499 -9.73 5.32 -3.25
CA LYS A 499 -9.14 4.46 -4.27
C LYS A 499 -7.64 4.32 -4.03
N LEU A 500 -7.18 3.13 -3.65
CA LEU A 500 -5.75 2.87 -3.46
C LEU A 500 -5.14 2.25 -4.71
N PHE A 501 -3.89 2.59 -5.03
CA PHE A 501 -3.05 1.71 -5.83
C PHE A 501 -2.77 0.45 -5.01
N MET A 502 -3.09 -0.71 -5.55
CA MET A 502 -3.16 -1.95 -4.79
C MET A 502 -2.49 -3.10 -5.50
N SER A 503 -2.19 -4.15 -4.73
CA SER A 503 -1.53 -5.33 -5.26
C SER A 503 -2.44 -6.20 -6.12
N ARG A 504 -1.84 -6.71 -7.19
CA ARG A 504 -2.20 -7.98 -7.84
C ARG A 504 -1.73 -9.16 -6.98
N ILE A 505 -2.49 -9.52 -5.92
CA ILE A 505 -2.23 -10.73 -5.10
C ILE A 505 -3.08 -11.88 -5.60
#